data_AF-A0A662HEG4-F1
#
_entry.id   AF-A0A662HEG4-F1
#
_cell.length_a   1.000
_cell.length_b   1.000
_cell.length_c   1.000
_cell.angle_alpha   90.00
_cell.angle_beta   90.00
_cell.angle_gamma   90.00
#
_symmetry.space_group_name_H-M   'P 1'
#
loop_
_entity.id
_entity.type
_entity.pdbx_description
1 polymer ?
#
loop_
_entity_poly.entity_id
_entity_poly.type
_entity_poly.pdbx_seq_one_letter_code
_entity_poly.pdbx_strand_id
1 'polypeptide(L)'
;MALERIEVIVPPISFKLDGVDVTIIGVVPYDTIDGIRRYIVSCQVEWRGWRSQVFQLDVGDNRELRNKLRVEIARMKICILSGFTRPFQKVR
;
A
#
# COMPACT_ATOMS: atom_id res chain seq x y z
N MET A 1 -26.37 -14.96 18.99
CA MET A 1 -25.86 -13.59 18.81
C MET A 1 -24.38 -13.72 18.47
N ALA A 2 -24.00 -13.44 17.23
CA ALA A 2 -22.60 -13.54 16.82
C ALA A 2 -21.81 -12.40 17.47
N LEU A 3 -20.72 -12.72 18.16
CA LEU A 3 -19.78 -11.73 18.67
C LEU A 3 -19.19 -10.98 17.46
N GLU A 4 -19.62 -9.74 17.26
CA GLU A 4 -18.96 -8.82 16.33
C GLU A 4 -17.53 -8.59 16.85
N ARG A 5 -16.54 -9.15 16.15
CA ARG A 5 -15.13 -8.82 16.42
C ARG A 5 -14.87 -7.45 15.85
N ILE A 6 -14.58 -6.50 16.73
CA ILE A 6 -14.05 -5.20 16.33
C ILE A 6 -12.56 -5.39 16.03
N GLU A 7 -12.21 -5.53 14.76
CA GLU A 7 -10.80 -5.52 14.32
C GLU A 7 -10.37 -4.06 14.08
N VAL A 8 -9.76 -3.45 15.11
CA VAL A 8 -9.15 -2.13 14.99
C VAL A 8 -7.73 -2.29 14.45
N ILE A 9 -7.55 -1.96 13.18
CA ILE A 9 -6.24 -1.82 12.55
C ILE A 9 -5.75 -0.39 12.78
N VAL A 10 -4.83 -0.21 13.72
CA VAL A 10 -4.18 1.08 14.00
C VAL A 10 -2.92 1.19 13.13
N PRO A 11 -2.86 2.11 12.16
CA PRO A 11 -1.65 2.34 11.39
C PRO A 11 -0.56 3.01 12.25
N PRO A 12 0.72 2.84 11.88
CA PRO A 12 1.20 2.17 10.68
C PRO A 12 1.26 0.64 10.82
N ILE A 13 0.90 -0.07 9.75
CA ILE A 13 1.06 -1.53 9.66
C ILE A 13 2.06 -1.86 8.55
N SER A 14 3.07 -2.66 8.89
CA SER A 14 4.06 -3.15 7.95
C SER A 14 3.92 -4.65 7.72
N PHE A 15 4.02 -5.07 6.46
CA PHE A 15 3.97 -6.48 6.06
C PHE A 15 4.82 -6.71 4.81
N LYS A 16 5.13 -7.99 4.52
CA LYS A 16 5.87 -8.37 3.31
C LYS A 16 4.91 -8.83 2.21
N LEU A 17 5.10 -8.31 1.01
CA LEU A 17 4.40 -8.74 -0.20
C LEU A 17 5.41 -8.92 -1.33
N ASP A 18 5.46 -10.13 -1.91
CA ASP A 18 6.35 -10.47 -3.03
C ASP A 18 7.83 -10.04 -2.80
N GLY A 19 8.31 -10.22 -1.57
CA GLY A 19 9.68 -9.89 -1.13
C GLY A 19 9.96 -8.40 -0.91
N VAL A 20 8.92 -7.56 -0.87
CA VAL A 20 9.00 -6.11 -0.63
C VAL A 20 8.36 -5.79 0.70
N ASP A 21 8.98 -4.88 1.46
CA ASP A 21 8.42 -4.35 2.70
C ASP A 21 7.39 -3.26 2.34
N VAL A 22 6.14 -3.48 2.73
CA VAL A 22 5.02 -2.55 2.50
C VAL A 22 4.59 -2.00 3.85
N THR A 23 4.46 -0.68 3.94
CA THR A 23 3.93 0.01 5.12
C THR A 23 2.67 0.77 4.73
N ILE A 24 1.55 0.41 5.34
CA ILE A 24 0.31 1.19 5.31
C ILE A 24 0.41 2.26 6.40
N ILE A 25 0.38 3.52 6.00
CA ILE A 25 0.50 4.70 6.87
C ILE A 25 -0.87 5.16 7.37
N GLY A 26 -1.91 4.97 6.58
CA GLY A 26 -3.26 5.39 6.93
C GLY A 26 -4.29 4.85 5.95
N VAL A 27 -5.51 4.68 6.45
CA VAL A 27 -6.67 4.25 5.66
C VAL A 27 -7.80 5.22 5.94
N VAL A 28 -8.30 5.89 4.90
CA VAL A 28 -9.42 6.81 4.99
C VAL A 28 -10.59 6.22 4.22
N PRO A 29 -11.66 5.79 4.89
CA PRO A 29 -12.84 5.28 4.21
C PRO A 29 -13.71 6.43 3.69
N TYR A 30 -14.38 6.22 2.56
CA TYR A 30 -15.35 7.16 1.99
C TYR A 30 -16.43 6.42 1.20
N ASP A 31 -17.56 7.09 1.00
CA ASP A 31 -18.67 6.56 0.21
C ASP A 31 -18.71 7.28 -1.14
N THR A 32 -18.86 6.53 -2.23
CA THR A 32 -19.03 7.12 -3.56
C THR A 32 -20.44 7.69 -3.71
N ILE A 33 -20.68 8.45 -4.79
CA ILE A 33 -22.01 8.98 -5.13
C ILE A 33 -23.05 7.85 -5.26
N ASP A 34 -22.62 6.68 -5.73
CA ASP A 34 -23.46 5.46 -5.86
C ASP A 34 -23.66 4.70 -4.53
N GLY A 35 -23.14 5.21 -3.41
CA GLY A 35 -23.23 4.58 -2.09
C GLY A 35 -22.28 3.40 -1.88
N ILE A 36 -21.25 3.24 -2.72
CA ILE A 36 -20.27 2.15 -2.58
C ILE A 36 -19.16 2.58 -1.61
N ARG A 37 -18.93 1.77 -0.57
CA ARG A 37 -17.83 1.99 0.38
C ARG A 37 -16.48 1.73 -0.29
N ARG A 38 -15.59 2.71 -0.23
CA ARG A 38 -14.21 2.64 -0.73
C ARG A 38 -13.23 3.16 0.32
N TYR A 39 -11.95 2.93 0.08
CA TYR A 39 -10.86 3.25 1.01
C TYR A 39 -9.70 3.88 0.25
N ILE A 40 -9.24 5.04 0.69
CA ILE A 40 -7.96 5.60 0.28
C ILE A 40 -6.90 5.10 1.24
N VAL A 41 -6.00 4.25 0.74
CA VAL A 41 -4.91 3.63 1.50
C VAL A 41 -3.60 4.35 1.18
N SER A 42 -3.08 5.10 2.14
CA SER A 42 -1.75 5.73 2.05
C SER A 42 -0.69 4.70 2.40
N CYS A 43 0.24 4.44 1.50
CA CYS A 43 1.25 3.41 1.66
C CYS A 43 2.62 3.82 1.12
N GLN A 44 3.63 3.09 1.57
CA GLN A 44 5.03 3.22 1.19
C GLN A 44 5.62 1.82 1.01
N VAL A 45 6.54 1.67 0.06
CA VAL A 45 7.21 0.40 -0.21
C VAL A 45 8.72 0.54 -0.15
N GLU A 46 9.39 -0.51 0.32
CA GLU A 46 10.84 -0.59 0.46
C GLU A 46 11.39 -1.88 -0.15
N TRP A 47 12.35 -1.74 -1.07
CA TRP A 47 13.00 -2.85 -1.74
C TRP A 47 14.46 -2.53 -2.07
N ARG A 48 15.36 -3.46 -1.73
CA ARG A 48 16.82 -3.35 -2.01
C ARG A 48 17.45 -2.02 -1.54
N GLY A 49 17.09 -1.58 -0.34
CA GLY A 49 17.64 -0.34 0.25
C GLY A 49 17.12 0.95 -0.39
N TRP A 50 16.04 0.87 -1.19
CA TRP A 50 15.32 2.02 -1.72
C TRP A 50 13.90 2.02 -1.21
N ARG A 51 13.37 3.20 -0.93
CA ARG A 51 12.04 3.43 -0.40
C ARG A 51 11.28 4.40 -1.30
N SER A 52 10.02 4.10 -1.57
CA SER A 52 9.14 4.98 -2.34
C SER A 52 8.78 6.25 -1.57
N GLN A 53 8.32 7.27 -2.29
CA GLN A 53 7.49 8.30 -1.67
C GLN A 53 6.19 7.67 -1.16
N VAL A 54 5.45 8.39 -0.31
CA VAL A 54 4.10 8.00 0.07
C VAL A 54 3.20 8.12 -1.16
N PHE A 55 2.43 7.08 -1.43
CA PHE A 55 1.43 7.08 -2.50
C PHE A 55 0.10 6.56 -1.96
N GLN A 56 -0.98 6.84 -2.71
CA GLN A 56 -2.33 6.49 -2.31
C GLN A 56 -2.94 5.48 -3.28
N LEU A 57 -3.62 4.49 -2.74
CA LEU A 57 -4.39 3.52 -3.49
C LEU A 57 -5.86 3.62 -3.08
N ASP A 58 -6.72 3.95 -4.04
CA ASP A 58 -8.17 3.86 -3.89
C ASP A 58 -8.60 2.40 -4.13
N VAL A 59 -9.22 1.74 -3.15
CA VAL A 59 -9.60 0.32 -3.18
C VAL A 59 -10.96 0.09 -2.52
N GLY A 60 -11.71 -0.91 -3.00
CA GLY A 60 -12.94 -1.37 -2.34
C GLY A 60 -12.71 -2.49 -1.33
N ASP A 61 -11.71 -3.34 -1.55
CA ASP A 61 -11.43 -4.50 -0.71
C ASP A 61 -9.91 -4.84 -0.63
N ASN A 62 -9.56 -5.76 0.26
CA ASN A 62 -8.18 -6.21 0.45
C ASN A 62 -7.58 -6.92 -0.78
N ARG A 63 -8.42 -7.51 -1.64
CA ARG A 63 -7.98 -8.18 -2.86
C ARG A 63 -7.58 -7.14 -3.92
N GLU A 64 -8.37 -6.10 -4.08
CA GLU A 64 -8.05 -4.95 -4.94
C GLU A 64 -6.79 -4.24 -4.44
N LEU A 65 -6.67 -4.04 -3.12
CA LEU A 65 -5.45 -3.49 -2.51
C LEU A 65 -4.22 -4.32 -2.85
N ARG A 66 -4.29 -5.64 -2.66
CA ARG A 66 -3.19 -6.55 -3.00
C ARG A 66 -2.80 -6.46 -4.47
N ASN A 67 -3.79 -6.40 -5.38
CA ASN A 67 -3.53 -6.32 -6.81
C ASN A 67 -2.89 -4.97 -7.21
N LYS A 68 -3.38 -3.86 -6.66
CA LYS A 68 -2.81 -2.52 -6.93
C LYS A 68 -1.42 -2.37 -6.34
N LEU A 69 -1.18 -2.88 -5.13
CA LEU A 69 0.17 -2.92 -4.54
C LEU A 69 1.16 -3.70 -5.39
N ARG A 70 0.74 -4.84 -5.99
CA ARG A 70 1.59 -5.61 -6.89
C ARG A 70 2.04 -4.83 -8.12
N VAL A 71 1.17 -4.00 -8.67
CA VAL A 71 1.50 -3.12 -9.81
C VAL A 71 2.55 -2.10 -9.40
N GLU A 72 2.38 -1.44 -8.25
CA GLU A 72 3.35 -0.45 -7.75
C GLU A 72 4.69 -1.10 -7.38
N ILE A 73 4.66 -2.28 -6.76
CA ILE A 73 5.87 -3.08 -6.49
C ILE A 73 6.59 -3.44 -7.80
N ALA A 74 5.86 -3.90 -8.82
CA ALA A 74 6.45 -4.23 -10.11
C ALA A 74 7.09 -2.99 -10.76
N ARG A 75 6.41 -1.84 -10.73
CA ARG A 75 6.95 -0.56 -11.22
C ARG A 75 8.24 -0.20 -10.48
N MET A 76 8.24 -0.25 -9.16
CA MET A 76 9.43 0.02 -8.34
C MET A 76 10.59 -0.91 -8.71
N LYS A 77 10.32 -2.22 -8.84
CA LYS A 77 11.33 -3.21 -9.22
C LYS A 77 11.94 -2.90 -10.58
N ILE A 78 11.11 -2.60 -11.59
CA ILE A 78 11.56 -2.23 -12.94
C ILE A 78 12.47 -1.00 -12.87
N CYS A 79 12.05 0.07 -12.18
CA CYS A 79 12.82 1.30 -12.05
C CYS A 79 14.17 1.08 -11.35
N ILE A 80 14.21 0.32 -10.25
CA ILE A 80 15.46 0.03 -9.54
C ILE A 80 16.39 -0.85 -10.38
N LEU A 81 15.85 -1.87 -11.05
CA LEU A 81 16.65 -2.78 -11.89
C LEU A 81 17.20 -2.08 -13.14
N SER A 82 16.49 -1.09 -13.70
CA SER A 82 16.97 -0.30 -14.83
C SER A 82 17.96 0.81 -14.42
N GLY A 83 18.27 0.95 -13.13
CA GLY A 83 19.11 2.03 -12.61
C GLY A 83 18.39 3.37 -12.46
N PHE A 84 17.09 3.44 -12.74
CA PHE A 84 16.27 4.63 -12.55
C PHE A 84 15.80 4.76 -11.08
N THR A 85 16.70 5.22 -10.22
CA THR A 85 16.43 5.35 -8.77
C THR A 85 15.99 6.74 -8.32
N ARG A 86 15.98 7.73 -9.24
CA ARG A 86 15.67 9.14 -8.94
C ARG A 86 14.37 9.38 -8.14
N PRO A 87 13.27 8.64 -8.37
CA PRO A 87 12.03 8.83 -7.61
C PRO A 87 12.06 8.27 -6.18
N PHE A 88 13.08 7.48 -5.83
CA PHE A 88 13.16 6.74 -4.58
C PHE A 88 14.21 7.33 -3.64
N GLN A 89 13.96 7.19 -2.35
CA GLN A 89 14.91 7.59 -1.31
C GLN A 89 15.74 6.38 -0.89
N LYS A 90 17.05 6.55 -0.74
CA LYS A 90 17.93 5.51 -0.22
C LYS A 90 17.70 5.36 1.29
N VAL A 91 17.48 4.13 1.72
CA VAL A 91 17.31 3.78 3.14
C VAL A 91 18.70 3.63 3.75
N ARG A 92 18.92 4.34 4.86
CA ARG A 92 20.23 4.47 5.51
C ARG A 92 20.57 3.25 6.35
#